data_AF-A0A7J9CLA8-F1
#
_entry.id   AF-A0A7J9CLA8-F1
#
_cell.length_a   1.000
_cell.length_b   1.000
_cell.length_c   1.000
_cell.angle_alpha   90.00
_cell.angle_beta   90.00
_cell.angle_gamma   90.00
#
_symmetry.space_group_name_H-M   'P 1'
#
loop_
_entity.id
_entity.type
_entity.pdbx_description
1 polymer ?
#
loop_
_entity_poly.entity_id
_entity_poly.type
_entity_poly.pdbx_seq_one_letter_code
_entity_poly.pdbx_strand_id
1 'polypeptide(L)'
;LSWNRYKDDIYDRVWYPFQLPRSVPINTSSDIDTQGSGNLYKLPVEVLRTAVRPFNGSNSLSYSSSFASSYEYNLYFHFAELELFEDKQREISITVNGITQGPFTLEYLKPLSISFQRLRTVEGNITFTISTTMESGLPPILNALEYYVLEQFTDSATDPSDGTFILMNENLSSSKLTGEISPSLAHLLELESIDLSYNDLTGSVPDVLATLPKLKSLNISGNKLKGPIPQSFKDKSDHGSLLLSLDENQTSCQRDPCEGNRKKFIVPVVVSIIAAVALEGFLKSKNQPFTYNSEIVTITANFETGIGEGGFGKVFRGHLNDGTPVAVKLLSSSSKQGYKEFQA
;
A
#
# COMPACT_ATOMS: atom_id res chain seq x y z
N LEU A 1 -13.79 3.09 -23.55
CA LEU A 1 -12.83 2.00 -23.28
C LEU A 1 -12.69 1.92 -21.77
N SER A 2 -13.10 0.81 -21.16
CA SER A 2 -13.23 0.69 -19.70
C SER A 2 -11.91 0.22 -19.08
N TRP A 3 -11.48 0.90 -18.04
CA TRP A 3 -10.39 0.50 -17.17
C TRP A 3 -10.85 -0.62 -16.23
N ASN A 4 -10.06 -1.68 -16.11
CA ASN A 4 -10.41 -2.84 -15.30
C ASN A 4 -9.54 -2.90 -14.05
N ARG A 5 -10.18 -3.04 -12.88
CA ARG A 5 -9.54 -3.42 -11.62
C ARG A 5 -9.95 -4.84 -11.29
N TYR A 6 -9.00 -5.66 -10.86
CA TYR A 6 -9.25 -7.04 -10.49
C TYR A 6 -9.14 -7.20 -8.98
N LYS A 7 -10.08 -7.92 -8.38
CA LYS A 7 -10.18 -8.07 -6.91
C LYS A 7 -8.98 -8.79 -6.31
N ASP A 8 -8.31 -9.61 -7.10
CA ASP A 8 -7.12 -10.39 -6.76
C ASP A 8 -5.81 -9.64 -7.06
N ASP A 9 -5.86 -8.42 -7.61
CA ASP A 9 -4.66 -7.58 -7.74
C ASP A 9 -4.28 -6.98 -6.39
N ILE A 10 -3.29 -7.58 -5.72
CA ILE A 10 -2.87 -7.11 -4.39
C ILE A 10 -2.23 -5.71 -4.40
N TYR A 11 -1.85 -5.22 -5.58
CA TYR A 11 -1.29 -3.88 -5.79
C TYR A 11 -2.34 -2.89 -6.32
N ASP A 12 -3.60 -3.32 -6.45
CA ASP A 12 -4.73 -2.51 -6.91
C ASP A 12 -4.44 -1.74 -8.22
N ARG A 13 -3.68 -2.39 -9.13
CA ARG A 13 -3.34 -1.80 -10.43
C ARG A 13 -4.58 -1.72 -11.30
N VAL A 14 -4.54 -0.75 -12.21
CA VAL A 14 -5.56 -0.57 -13.22
C VAL A 14 -5.03 -1.12 -14.55
N TRP A 15 -5.76 -2.07 -15.10
CA TRP A 15 -5.41 -2.72 -16.36
C TRP A 15 -6.26 -2.18 -17.49
N TYR A 16 -5.62 -1.98 -18.63
CA TYR A 16 -6.26 -1.50 -19.84
C TYR A 16 -6.27 -2.60 -20.90
N PRO A 17 -7.44 -3.04 -21.40
CA PRO A 17 -7.51 -3.96 -22.53
C PRO A 17 -6.84 -3.33 -23.75
N PHE A 18 -5.74 -3.92 -24.18
CA PHE A 18 -4.95 -3.41 -25.28
C PHE A 18 -4.99 -4.38 -26.47
N GLN A 19 -5.56 -3.94 -27.59
CA GLN A 19 -5.50 -4.69 -28.84
C GLN A 19 -4.19 -4.35 -29.55
N LEU A 20 -3.22 -5.26 -29.46
CA LEU A 20 -1.97 -5.10 -30.20
C LEU A 20 -2.24 -5.18 -31.73
N PRO A 21 -1.68 -4.29 -32.56
CA PRO A 21 -1.91 -4.33 -34.01
C PRO A 21 -1.49 -5.67 -34.63
N ARG A 22 -2.26 -6.14 -35.62
CA ARG A 22 -2.04 -7.43 -36.31
C ARG A 22 -2.00 -8.65 -35.37
N SER A 23 -2.69 -8.57 -34.24
CA SER A 23 -2.86 -9.68 -33.31
C SER A 23 -4.33 -10.08 -33.18
N VAL A 24 -4.55 -11.30 -32.69
CA VAL A 24 -5.86 -11.85 -32.29
C VAL A 24 -5.79 -12.28 -30.84
N PRO A 25 -6.86 -12.04 -30.06
CA PRO A 25 -6.92 -12.50 -28.68
C PRO A 25 -7.07 -14.02 -28.60
N ILE A 26 -6.51 -14.60 -27.55
CA ILE A 26 -6.72 -15.98 -27.10
C ILE A 26 -6.99 -15.96 -25.59
N ASN A 27 -7.70 -16.95 -25.09
CA ASN A 27 -8.00 -17.09 -23.68
C ASN A 27 -8.10 -18.55 -23.26
N THR A 28 -8.12 -18.78 -21.95
CA THR A 28 -8.37 -20.09 -21.36
C THR A 28 -9.26 -19.98 -20.13
N SER A 29 -10.02 -21.03 -19.85
CA SER A 29 -10.76 -21.20 -18.59
C SER A 29 -9.96 -22.00 -17.55
N SER A 30 -8.78 -22.51 -17.91
CA SER A 30 -7.93 -23.28 -17.02
C SER A 30 -7.36 -22.43 -15.89
N ASP A 31 -7.01 -23.08 -14.77
CA ASP A 31 -6.38 -22.42 -13.63
C ASP A 31 -4.90 -22.16 -13.91
N ILE A 32 -4.48 -20.91 -13.71
CA ILE A 32 -3.08 -20.50 -13.82
C ILE A 32 -2.37 -20.80 -12.49
N ASP A 33 -1.19 -21.41 -12.53
CA ASP A 33 -0.38 -21.69 -11.34
C ASP A 33 0.28 -20.40 -10.80
N THR A 34 -0.49 -19.65 -10.01
CA THR A 34 -0.03 -18.39 -9.41
C THR A 34 0.77 -18.55 -8.12
N GLN A 35 0.89 -19.78 -7.60
CA GLN A 35 1.62 -20.10 -6.36
C GLN A 35 3.09 -20.46 -6.64
N GLY A 36 3.43 -20.76 -7.90
CA GLY A 36 4.80 -20.98 -8.34
C GLY A 36 5.71 -19.73 -8.26
N SER A 37 7.02 -19.96 -8.22
CA SER A 37 8.05 -18.91 -8.12
C SER A 37 8.11 -17.95 -9.33
N GLY A 38 7.44 -18.28 -10.44
CA GLY A 38 7.39 -17.47 -11.66
C GLY A 38 6.47 -16.24 -11.59
N ASN A 39 5.56 -16.17 -10.61
CA ASN A 39 4.61 -15.06 -10.45
C ASN A 39 5.12 -13.95 -9.51
N LEU A 40 6.36 -13.48 -9.71
CA LEU A 40 7.00 -12.47 -8.85
C LEU A 40 6.20 -11.15 -8.75
N TYR A 41 5.54 -10.76 -9.84
CA TYR A 41 4.77 -9.52 -9.96
C TYR A 41 3.29 -9.67 -9.60
N LYS A 42 2.89 -10.87 -9.14
CA LYS A 42 1.55 -11.21 -8.64
C LYS A 42 0.43 -10.61 -9.51
N LEU A 43 0.47 -10.91 -10.81
CA LEU A 43 -0.54 -10.41 -11.74
C LEU A 43 -1.90 -11.03 -11.41
N PRO A 44 -3.00 -10.31 -11.69
CA PRO A 44 -4.33 -10.89 -11.60
C PRO A 44 -4.47 -12.11 -12.50
N VAL A 45 -5.15 -13.15 -12.01
CA VAL A 45 -5.35 -14.40 -12.76
C VAL A 45 -6.06 -14.13 -14.08
N GLU A 46 -7.07 -13.26 -14.06
CA GLU A 46 -7.86 -12.92 -15.26
C GLU A 46 -7.03 -12.20 -16.33
N VAL A 47 -5.98 -11.46 -15.95
CA VAL A 47 -5.03 -10.88 -16.91
C VAL A 47 -4.22 -12.00 -17.56
N LEU A 48 -3.67 -12.91 -16.74
CA LEU A 48 -2.86 -14.03 -17.21
C LEU A 48 -3.66 -15.05 -18.04
N ARG A 49 -4.96 -15.17 -17.83
CA ARG A 49 -5.87 -16.03 -18.64
C ARG A 49 -6.12 -15.54 -20.06
N THR A 50 -5.68 -14.33 -20.38
CA THR A 50 -5.82 -13.75 -21.71
C THR A 50 -4.44 -13.49 -22.31
N ALA A 51 -4.34 -13.64 -23.62
CA ALA A 51 -3.15 -13.24 -24.36
C ALA A 51 -3.52 -12.81 -25.77
N VAL A 52 -2.55 -12.21 -26.46
CA VAL A 52 -2.64 -11.95 -27.90
C VAL A 52 -1.59 -12.79 -28.63
N ARG A 53 -1.91 -13.23 -29.84
CA ARG A 53 -0.98 -13.87 -30.78
C ARG A 53 -1.10 -13.25 -32.18
N PRO A 54 -0.17 -13.45 -33.11
CA PRO A 54 -0.25 -12.87 -34.44
C PRO A 54 -1.47 -13.34 -35.25
N PHE A 55 -2.11 -12.42 -35.99
CA PHE A 55 -3.34 -12.65 -36.77
C PHE A 55 -3.22 -13.74 -37.85
N ASN A 56 -2.03 -13.96 -38.40
CA ASN A 56 -1.78 -14.95 -39.46
C ASN A 56 -0.79 -16.06 -39.04
N GLY A 57 -0.60 -16.30 -37.74
CA GLY A 57 0.42 -17.24 -37.28
C GLY A 57 1.85 -16.82 -37.63
N SER A 58 2.07 -15.51 -37.79
CA SER A 58 3.43 -14.94 -37.93
C SER A 58 4.33 -15.43 -36.80
N ASN A 59 5.63 -15.50 -37.07
CA ASN A 59 6.63 -15.84 -36.05
C ASN A 59 6.98 -14.67 -35.14
N SER A 60 6.28 -13.54 -35.25
CA SER A 60 6.55 -12.35 -34.44
C SER A 60 5.30 -11.52 -34.11
N LEU A 61 5.34 -10.94 -32.91
CA LEU A 61 4.51 -9.81 -32.47
C LEU A 61 5.42 -8.58 -32.36
N SER A 62 5.02 -7.45 -32.94
CA SER A 62 5.81 -6.22 -32.87
C SER A 62 4.95 -5.02 -32.50
N TYR A 63 5.54 -4.11 -31.73
CA TYR A 63 4.91 -2.86 -31.33
C TYR A 63 5.93 -1.74 -31.33
N SER A 64 5.51 -0.55 -31.73
CA SER A 64 6.30 0.67 -31.62
C SER A 64 5.39 1.78 -31.12
N SER A 65 5.85 2.53 -30.12
CA SER A 65 5.15 3.69 -29.60
C SER A 65 6.14 4.79 -29.28
N SER A 66 5.66 6.03 -29.39
CA SER A 66 6.43 7.21 -29.02
C SER A 66 6.47 7.38 -27.50
N PHE A 67 7.65 7.69 -26.99
CA PHE A 67 7.93 7.92 -25.58
C PHE A 67 8.80 9.18 -25.45
N ALA A 68 8.69 9.89 -24.33
CA ALA A 68 9.51 11.07 -24.09
C ALA A 68 11.00 10.66 -23.92
N SER A 69 11.88 11.29 -24.71
CA SER A 69 13.30 10.94 -24.77
C SER A 69 14.11 11.36 -23.54
N SER A 70 13.55 12.22 -22.69
CA SER A 70 14.17 12.73 -21.46
C SER A 70 14.17 11.73 -20.30
N TYR A 71 13.50 10.59 -20.44
CA TYR A 71 13.34 9.61 -19.36
C TYR A 71 14.00 8.28 -19.70
N GLU A 72 14.27 7.51 -18.64
CA GLU A 72 14.57 6.08 -18.74
C GLU A 72 13.31 5.27 -18.42
N TYR A 73 13.19 4.09 -19.00
CA TYR A 73 12.00 3.26 -18.89
C TYR A 73 12.33 1.84 -18.43
N ASN A 74 11.50 1.27 -17.57
CA ASN A 74 11.48 -0.17 -17.32
C ASN A 74 10.27 -0.77 -18.02
N LEU A 75 10.46 -1.83 -18.79
CA LEU A 75 9.40 -2.60 -19.44
C LEU A 75 9.33 -3.99 -18.81
N TYR A 76 8.12 -4.47 -18.53
CA TYR A 76 7.86 -5.80 -17.98
C TYR A 76 6.86 -6.52 -18.88
N PHE A 77 7.31 -7.62 -19.47
CA PHE A 77 6.52 -8.49 -20.33
C PHE A 77 6.07 -9.69 -19.51
N HIS A 78 4.77 -9.96 -19.51
CA HIS A 78 4.18 -11.04 -18.73
C HIS A 78 3.58 -12.09 -19.66
N PHE A 79 3.89 -13.34 -19.35
CA PHE A 79 3.52 -14.51 -20.12
C PHE A 79 2.88 -15.56 -19.22
N ALA A 80 1.91 -16.28 -19.77
CA ALA A 80 1.45 -17.57 -19.28
C ALA A 80 1.00 -18.37 -20.50
N GLU A 81 1.55 -19.58 -20.70
CA GLU A 81 1.18 -20.41 -21.84
C GLU A 81 -0.24 -20.94 -21.67
N LEU A 82 -1.08 -20.69 -22.68
CA LEU A 82 -2.52 -20.97 -22.65
C LEU A 82 -2.89 -22.14 -23.57
N GLU A 83 -2.01 -22.53 -24.49
CA GLU A 83 -2.26 -23.54 -25.51
C GLU A 83 -1.30 -24.73 -25.33
N LEU A 84 -1.82 -25.96 -25.43
CA LEU A 84 -1.04 -27.18 -25.45
C LEU A 84 -1.02 -27.74 -26.87
N PHE A 85 0.16 -28.05 -27.43
CA PHE A 85 0.27 -28.56 -28.80
C PHE A 85 1.34 -29.65 -28.92
N GLU A 86 0.90 -30.90 -29.13
CA GLU A 86 1.73 -32.06 -29.53
C GLU A 86 3.10 -32.16 -28.82
N ASP A 87 3.12 -32.00 -27.50
CA ASP A 87 4.33 -32.01 -26.64
C ASP A 87 5.39 -30.95 -26.98
N LYS A 88 5.09 -30.01 -27.88
CA LYS A 88 5.97 -28.88 -28.20
C LYS A 88 5.72 -27.72 -27.24
N GLN A 89 6.81 -27.12 -26.81
CA GLN A 89 6.78 -25.91 -25.99
C GLN A 89 6.88 -24.67 -26.88
N ARG A 90 6.31 -23.56 -26.42
CA ARG A 90 6.48 -22.26 -27.07
C ARG A 90 7.77 -21.66 -26.58
N GLU A 91 8.69 -21.40 -27.51
CA GLU A 91 9.97 -20.79 -27.22
C GLU A 91 10.06 -19.42 -27.89
N ILE A 92 10.33 -18.39 -27.08
CA ILE A 92 10.28 -17.00 -27.50
C ILE A 92 11.58 -16.26 -27.21
N SER A 93 11.84 -15.21 -27.97
CA SER A 93 12.85 -14.19 -27.71
C SER A 93 12.20 -12.82 -27.76
N ILE A 94 12.70 -11.88 -26.97
CA ILE A 94 12.18 -10.52 -26.90
C ILE A 94 13.30 -9.57 -27.27
N THR A 95 13.08 -8.74 -28.28
CA THR A 95 13.98 -7.67 -28.68
C THR A 95 13.33 -6.33 -28.36
N VAL A 96 14.01 -5.46 -27.60
CA VAL A 96 13.58 -4.09 -27.32
C VAL A 96 14.68 -3.13 -27.75
N ASN A 97 14.39 -2.21 -28.67
CA ASN A 97 15.35 -1.24 -29.20
C ASN A 97 16.70 -1.86 -29.64
N GLY A 98 16.65 -3.07 -30.23
CA GLY A 98 17.82 -3.81 -30.69
C GLY A 98 18.50 -4.71 -29.64
N ILE A 99 18.09 -4.63 -28.36
CA ILE A 99 18.59 -5.51 -27.29
C ILE A 99 17.70 -6.74 -27.20
N THR A 100 18.27 -7.93 -27.38
CA THR A 100 17.53 -9.20 -27.35
C THR A 100 17.79 -9.98 -26.06
N GLN A 101 16.74 -10.52 -25.46
CA GLN A 101 16.80 -11.52 -24.39
C GLN A 101 16.07 -12.81 -24.82
N GLY A 102 16.57 -13.96 -24.35
CA GLY A 102 16.05 -15.30 -24.65
C GLY A 102 17.09 -16.23 -25.26
N PRO A 103 16.69 -17.45 -25.69
CA PRO A 103 15.31 -17.93 -25.72
C PRO A 103 14.72 -18.20 -24.34
N PHE A 104 13.40 -18.10 -24.24
CA PHE A 104 12.61 -18.43 -23.07
C PHE A 104 11.55 -19.44 -23.45
N THR A 105 11.50 -20.54 -22.72
CA THR A 105 10.50 -21.59 -22.89
C THR A 105 9.32 -21.31 -21.98
N LEU A 106 8.11 -21.23 -22.52
CA LEU A 106 6.89 -21.04 -21.74
C LEU A 106 6.33 -22.39 -21.29
N GLU A 107 6.26 -22.58 -19.97
CA GLU A 107 5.62 -23.75 -19.38
C GLU A 107 4.10 -23.55 -19.31
N TYR A 108 3.34 -24.60 -19.67
CA TYR A 108 1.88 -24.58 -19.71
C TYR A 108 1.29 -24.13 -18.36
N LEU A 109 0.44 -23.09 -18.40
CA LEU A 109 -0.25 -22.46 -17.26
C LEU A 109 0.67 -21.90 -16.15
N LYS A 110 1.98 -21.79 -16.39
CA LYS A 110 2.92 -21.20 -15.44
C LYS A 110 3.32 -19.78 -15.85
N PRO A 111 3.18 -18.78 -14.96
CA PRO A 111 3.57 -17.42 -15.26
C PRO A 111 5.09 -17.27 -15.43
N LEU A 112 5.49 -16.44 -16.39
CA LEU A 112 6.86 -15.97 -16.59
C LEU A 112 6.83 -14.46 -16.84
N SER A 113 7.72 -13.72 -16.19
CA SER A 113 7.87 -12.27 -16.40
C SER A 113 9.30 -11.92 -16.77
N ILE A 114 9.47 -11.19 -17.88
CA ILE A 114 10.78 -10.76 -18.39
C ILE A 114 10.83 -9.24 -18.38
N SER A 115 11.94 -8.66 -17.91
CA SER A 115 12.07 -7.21 -17.79
C SER A 115 13.27 -6.65 -18.55
N PHE A 116 13.10 -5.43 -19.04
CA PHE A 116 14.17 -4.60 -19.57
C PHE A 116 14.22 -3.33 -18.76
N GLN A 117 15.38 -3.02 -18.17
CA GLN A 117 15.50 -1.92 -17.23
C GLN A 117 16.35 -0.79 -17.79
N ARG A 118 16.06 0.45 -17.36
CA ARG A 118 16.78 1.67 -17.73
C ARG A 118 16.94 1.85 -19.24
N LEU A 119 15.88 1.52 -19.99
CA LEU A 119 15.84 1.70 -21.43
C LEU A 119 15.74 3.17 -21.81
N ARG A 120 16.45 3.55 -22.86
CA ARG A 120 16.31 4.86 -23.51
C ARG A 120 15.59 4.71 -24.84
N THR A 121 14.86 5.76 -25.21
CA THR A 121 14.18 5.80 -26.51
C THR A 121 15.20 5.87 -27.65
N VAL A 122 14.94 5.18 -28.75
CA VAL A 122 15.67 5.33 -30.02
C VAL A 122 14.79 6.13 -30.95
N GLU A 123 15.27 7.29 -31.41
CA GLU A 123 14.49 8.22 -32.24
C GLU A 123 13.12 8.59 -31.64
N GLY A 124 13.05 8.71 -30.31
CA GLY A 124 11.82 9.04 -29.59
C GLY A 124 10.81 7.89 -29.45
N ASN A 125 11.18 6.66 -29.83
CA ASN A 125 10.31 5.49 -29.73
C ASN A 125 10.92 4.40 -28.84
N ILE A 126 10.03 3.57 -28.28
CA ILE A 126 10.40 2.24 -27.79
C ILE A 126 9.68 1.24 -28.70
N THR A 127 10.49 0.40 -29.33
CA THR A 127 10.03 -0.66 -30.23
C THR A 127 10.39 -2.00 -29.62
N PHE A 128 9.41 -2.88 -29.48
CA PHE A 128 9.65 -4.27 -29.10
C PHE A 128 9.19 -5.23 -30.18
N THR A 129 9.84 -6.39 -30.23
CA THR A 129 9.42 -7.55 -31.02
C THR A 129 9.57 -8.80 -30.18
N ILE A 130 8.52 -9.62 -30.12
CA ILE A 130 8.53 -10.95 -29.51
C ILE A 130 8.51 -11.93 -30.67
N SER A 131 9.56 -12.73 -30.81
CA SER A 131 9.73 -13.68 -31.91
C SER A 131 9.80 -15.10 -31.40
N THR A 132 9.24 -16.05 -32.15
CA THR A 132 9.45 -17.48 -31.89
C THR A 132 10.78 -17.96 -32.44
N THR A 133 11.34 -18.99 -31.81
CA THR A 133 12.52 -19.68 -32.33
C THR A 133 12.12 -20.76 -33.34
N MET A 134 13.11 -21.31 -34.06
CA MET A 134 12.87 -22.39 -35.02
C MET A 134 12.39 -23.69 -34.36
N GLU A 135 12.63 -23.86 -33.06
CA GLU A 135 12.20 -25.04 -32.30
C GLU A 135 10.79 -24.89 -31.70
N SER A 136 10.24 -23.67 -31.68
CA SER A 136 8.91 -23.40 -31.13
C SER A 136 7.80 -24.08 -31.95
N GLY A 137 6.88 -24.76 -31.27
CA GLY A 137 5.72 -25.39 -31.90
C GLY A 137 4.57 -24.44 -32.26
N LEU A 138 4.57 -23.24 -31.67
CA LEU A 138 3.46 -22.28 -31.77
C LEU A 138 4.00 -20.84 -31.99
N PRO A 139 3.18 -19.91 -32.55
CA PRO A 139 3.50 -18.47 -32.68
C PRO A 139 3.88 -17.79 -31.36
N PRO A 140 4.37 -16.55 -31.27
CA PRO A 140 4.58 -15.90 -29.97
C PRO A 140 3.25 -15.45 -29.35
N ILE A 141 3.23 -15.30 -28.03
CA ILE A 141 2.09 -14.72 -27.28
C ILE A 141 2.55 -13.58 -26.39
N LEU A 142 1.62 -12.75 -25.94
CA LEU A 142 1.83 -11.76 -24.89
C LEU A 142 0.56 -11.66 -24.05
N ASN A 143 0.66 -11.86 -22.73
CA ASN A 143 -0.48 -11.78 -21.83
C ASN A 143 -0.65 -10.34 -21.33
N ALA A 144 0.43 -9.71 -20.88
CA ALA A 144 0.39 -8.34 -20.40
C ALA A 144 1.73 -7.60 -20.58
N LEU A 145 1.66 -6.27 -20.61
CA LEU A 145 2.82 -5.38 -20.66
C LEU A 145 2.62 -4.25 -19.65
N GLU A 146 3.61 -4.06 -18.79
CA GLU A 146 3.71 -2.87 -17.94
C GLU A 146 4.94 -2.05 -18.38
N TYR A 147 4.83 -0.73 -18.30
CA TYR A 147 5.99 0.14 -18.44
C TYR A 147 6.00 1.19 -17.33
N TYR A 148 7.20 1.53 -16.86
CA TYR A 148 7.43 2.49 -15.79
C TYR A 148 8.44 3.52 -16.26
N VAL A 149 8.17 4.78 -15.97
CA VAL A 149 9.10 5.89 -16.20
C VAL A 149 9.97 6.04 -14.96
N LEU A 150 11.29 6.05 -15.13
CA LEU A 150 12.22 6.36 -14.06
C LEU A 150 12.40 7.86 -14.00
N GLU A 151 11.74 8.48 -13.03
CA GLU A 151 12.08 9.85 -12.64
C GLU A 151 13.34 9.83 -11.79
N GLN A 152 14.39 10.51 -12.27
CA GLN A 152 15.54 10.84 -11.44
C GLN A 152 15.17 12.09 -10.64
N PHE A 153 14.89 11.90 -9.36
CA PHE A 153 14.78 13.01 -8.44
C PHE A 153 16.20 13.56 -8.19
N THR A 154 16.42 14.83 -8.53
CA THR A 154 17.66 15.54 -8.20
C THR A 154 17.77 15.81 -6.70
N ASP A 155 16.63 15.78 -6.01
CA ASP A 155 16.54 15.84 -4.58
C ASP A 155 16.62 14.41 -4.03
N SER A 156 17.44 14.22 -3.00
CA SER A 156 17.50 12.98 -2.24
C SER A 156 16.09 12.51 -1.88
N ALA A 157 15.86 11.19 -1.82
CA ALA A 157 14.74 10.69 -1.01
C ALA A 157 14.78 11.44 0.33
N THR A 158 13.62 11.93 0.80
CA THR A 158 13.49 12.61 2.09
C THR A 158 14.38 11.88 3.08
N ASP A 159 15.40 12.57 3.58
CA ASP A 159 16.35 11.93 4.49
C ASP A 159 15.49 11.35 5.62
N PRO A 160 15.65 10.08 6.03
CA PRO A 160 15.00 9.61 7.25
C PRO A 160 15.24 10.57 8.44
N SER A 161 16.32 11.35 8.40
CA SER A 161 16.57 12.48 9.31
C SER A 161 15.58 13.64 9.15
N ASP A 162 15.07 13.96 7.95
CA ASP A 162 14.01 14.95 7.71
C ASP A 162 12.67 14.56 8.36
N GLY A 163 12.39 13.25 8.51
CA GLY A 163 11.29 12.75 9.34
C GLY A 163 11.63 12.67 10.84
N THR A 164 12.90 12.81 11.20
CA THR A 164 13.40 12.82 12.59
C THR A 164 13.51 14.25 13.15
N PHE A 165 13.56 15.26 12.28
CA PHE A 165 13.37 16.65 12.69
C PHE A 165 11.87 16.89 12.92
N ILE A 166 11.54 17.43 14.11
CA ILE A 166 10.22 17.95 14.51
C ILE A 166 9.28 16.95 15.21
N LEU A 167 9.73 16.23 16.24
CA LEU A 167 8.84 15.83 17.35
C LEU A 167 9.62 15.95 18.68
N MET A 168 9.98 17.18 19.07
CA MET A 168 10.61 17.42 20.37
C MET A 168 9.57 17.34 21.49
N ASN A 169 8.41 17.94 21.27
CA ASN A 169 7.32 18.02 22.25
C ASN A 169 5.99 17.71 21.57
N GLU A 170 5.34 16.63 21.96
CA GLU A 170 4.05 16.22 21.42
C GLU A 170 2.97 16.23 22.49
N ASN A 171 1.85 16.91 22.23
CA ASN A 171 0.67 16.87 23.09
C ASN A 171 -0.48 16.18 22.36
N LEU A 172 -0.73 14.95 22.75
CA LEU A 172 -1.78 14.06 22.25
C LEU A 172 -2.79 13.74 23.35
N SER A 173 -2.88 14.59 24.39
CA SER A 173 -3.86 14.40 25.46
C SER A 173 -5.29 14.50 24.91
N SER A 174 -6.24 13.79 25.53
CA SER A 174 -7.67 13.83 25.18
C SER A 174 -8.00 13.56 23.70
N SER A 175 -7.14 12.79 23.02
CA SER A 175 -7.22 12.51 21.58
C SER A 175 -7.96 11.21 21.24
N LYS A 176 -8.61 10.57 22.23
CA LYS A 176 -9.34 9.30 22.10
C LYS A 176 -8.48 8.14 21.55
N LEU A 177 -7.17 8.18 21.81
CA LEU A 177 -6.25 7.11 21.40
C LEU A 177 -6.60 5.80 22.13
N THR A 178 -6.61 4.68 21.40
CA THR A 178 -6.91 3.34 21.92
C THR A 178 -5.78 2.36 21.57
N GLY A 179 -5.80 1.16 22.14
CA GLY A 179 -4.76 0.14 21.91
C GLY A 179 -3.60 0.26 22.90
N GLU A 180 -2.47 -0.38 22.61
CA GLU A 180 -1.29 -0.37 23.49
C GLU A 180 -0.28 0.70 23.08
N ILE A 181 0.51 1.19 24.04
CA ILE A 181 1.66 2.06 23.73
C ILE A 181 2.71 1.21 23.00
N SER A 182 3.04 1.56 21.75
CA SER A 182 3.97 0.79 20.95
C SER A 182 5.43 0.98 21.41
N PRO A 183 6.24 -0.09 21.54
CA PRO A 183 7.69 0.00 21.75
C PRO A 183 8.42 0.82 20.67
N SER A 184 7.85 0.92 19.45
CA SER A 184 8.45 1.65 18.34
C SER A 184 8.58 3.17 18.57
N LEU A 185 7.87 3.73 19.56
CA LEU A 185 8.08 5.13 20.00
C LEU A 185 9.52 5.37 20.47
N ALA A 186 10.26 4.32 20.85
CA ALA A 186 11.69 4.42 21.19
C ALA A 186 12.59 4.80 19.99
N HIS A 187 12.09 4.79 18.76
CA HIS A 187 12.83 5.26 17.59
C HIS A 187 12.85 6.80 17.45
N LEU A 188 12.03 7.52 18.22
CA LEU A 188 11.99 8.98 18.23
C LEU A 188 13.10 9.54 19.14
N LEU A 189 14.36 9.40 18.71
CA LEU A 189 15.55 9.72 19.52
C LEU A 189 15.62 11.18 19.98
N GLU A 190 14.92 12.08 19.28
CA GLU A 190 14.85 13.51 19.56
C GLU A 190 13.67 13.92 20.48
N LEU A 191 12.82 12.97 20.89
CA LEU A 191 11.64 13.23 21.72
C LEU A 191 12.03 13.67 23.13
N GLU A 192 11.64 14.89 23.51
CA GLU A 192 11.86 15.45 24.84
C GLU A 192 10.62 15.36 25.73
N SER A 193 9.43 15.56 25.17
CA SER A 193 8.18 15.56 25.93
C SER A 193 7.06 14.92 25.13
N ILE A 194 6.29 14.04 25.77
CA ILE A 194 5.07 13.50 25.20
C ILE A 194 3.94 13.45 26.24
N ASP A 195 2.79 14.02 25.88
CA ASP A 195 1.56 13.95 26.66
C ASP A 195 0.55 13.06 25.95
N LEU A 196 0.28 11.90 26.53
CA LEU A 196 -0.71 10.90 26.11
C LEU A 196 -1.88 10.84 27.10
N SER A 197 -2.05 11.81 27.98
CA SER A 197 -3.03 11.75 29.06
C SER A 197 -4.49 11.78 28.57
N TYR A 198 -5.42 11.27 29.38
CA TYR A 198 -6.85 11.29 29.10
C TYR A 198 -7.23 10.63 27.77
N ASN A 199 -6.63 9.48 27.48
CA ASN A 199 -6.95 8.65 26.32
C ASN A 199 -7.54 7.29 26.79
N ASP A 200 -7.80 6.38 25.86
CA ASP A 200 -8.30 5.03 26.11
C ASP A 200 -7.20 3.96 25.93
N LEU A 201 -5.93 4.32 26.16
CA LEU A 201 -4.79 3.42 25.98
C LEU A 201 -4.83 2.28 27.02
N THR A 202 -4.48 1.08 26.58
CA THR A 202 -4.54 -0.19 27.33
C THR A 202 -3.17 -0.90 27.31
N GLY A 203 -3.05 -2.06 27.96
CA GLY A 203 -1.78 -2.80 28.02
C GLY A 203 -0.77 -2.18 28.99
N SER A 204 0.49 -2.64 28.93
CA SER A 204 1.58 -2.18 29.79
C SER A 204 2.41 -1.07 29.16
N VAL A 205 3.07 -0.26 29.98
CA VAL A 205 4.06 0.73 29.50
C VAL A 205 5.32 0.00 29.03
N PRO A 206 5.75 0.14 27.76
CA PRO A 206 6.96 -0.51 27.28
C PRO A 206 8.21 0.08 27.92
N ASP A 207 9.02 -0.79 28.53
CA ASP A 207 10.27 -0.42 29.21
C ASP A 207 11.26 0.31 28.28
N VAL A 208 11.27 -0.05 26.99
CA VAL A 208 12.16 0.56 25.98
C VAL A 208 11.96 2.07 25.83
N LEU A 209 10.81 2.62 26.19
CA LEU A 209 10.60 4.07 26.14
C LEU A 209 11.43 4.82 27.18
N ALA A 210 11.81 4.16 28.27
CA ALA A 210 12.75 4.71 29.23
C ALA A 210 14.18 4.79 28.66
N THR A 211 14.50 4.15 27.54
CA THR A 211 15.83 4.26 26.91
C THR A 211 15.97 5.47 25.98
N LEU A 212 14.90 6.24 25.77
CA LEU A 212 14.97 7.46 24.97
C LEU A 212 15.96 8.47 25.60
N PRO A 213 16.95 8.96 24.83
CA PRO A 213 18.07 9.71 25.39
C PRO A 213 17.70 11.14 25.80
N LYS A 214 16.68 11.75 25.15
CA LYS A 214 16.28 13.14 25.40
C LYS A 214 14.96 13.29 26.16
N LEU A 215 14.26 12.19 26.46
CA LEU A 215 12.94 12.22 27.09
C LEU A 215 13.02 12.77 28.52
N LYS A 216 12.42 13.94 28.73
CA LYS A 216 12.32 14.68 29.99
C LYS A 216 10.91 14.68 30.57
N SER A 217 9.88 14.43 29.77
CA SER A 217 8.50 14.41 30.24
C SER A 217 7.65 13.35 29.53
N LEU A 218 6.96 12.53 30.32
CA LEU A 218 5.99 11.54 29.87
C LEU A 218 4.73 11.63 30.73
N ASN A 219 3.63 12.05 30.14
CA ASN A 219 2.33 12.05 30.79
C ASN A 219 1.44 10.99 30.17
N ILE A 220 1.07 9.95 30.92
CA ILE A 220 0.18 8.86 30.48
C ILE A 220 -1.02 8.73 31.44
N SER A 221 -1.30 9.76 32.23
CA SER A 221 -2.41 9.78 33.18
C SER A 221 -3.78 9.64 32.50
N GLY A 222 -4.82 9.24 33.21
CA GLY A 222 -6.18 9.18 32.69
C GLY A 222 -6.39 8.18 31.56
N ASN A 223 -5.70 7.03 31.59
CA ASN A 223 -5.81 5.95 30.60
C ASN A 223 -6.33 4.63 31.23
N LYS A 224 -6.30 3.54 30.47
CA LYS A 224 -6.70 2.18 30.89
C LYS A 224 -5.49 1.23 30.96
N LEU A 225 -4.29 1.77 31.22
CA LEU A 225 -3.04 1.01 31.27
C LEU A 225 -3.04 0.06 32.48
N LYS A 226 -2.40 -1.11 32.30
CA LYS A 226 -2.35 -2.22 33.26
C LYS A 226 -0.91 -2.72 33.42
N GLY A 227 -0.66 -3.41 34.52
CA GLY A 227 0.68 -3.95 34.83
C GLY A 227 1.59 -2.94 35.54
N PRO A 228 2.76 -3.39 36.01
CA PRO A 228 3.68 -2.53 36.75
C PRO A 228 4.33 -1.51 35.81
N ILE A 229 4.58 -0.31 36.35
CA ILE A 229 5.48 0.64 35.70
C ILE A 229 6.91 0.08 35.78
N PRO A 230 7.63 -0.03 34.64
CA PRO A 230 9.00 -0.52 34.62
C PRO A 230 9.91 0.25 35.58
N GLN A 231 10.88 -0.43 36.19
CA GLN A 231 11.76 0.17 37.20
C GLN A 231 12.60 1.31 36.62
N SER A 232 13.00 1.21 35.35
CA SER A 232 13.74 2.23 34.60
C SER A 232 13.05 3.61 34.61
N PHE A 233 11.72 3.64 34.52
CA PHE A 233 10.92 4.86 34.58
C PHE A 233 10.89 5.47 35.97
N LYS A 234 10.78 4.62 37.00
CA LYS A 234 10.84 5.06 38.39
C LYS A 234 12.22 5.61 38.72
N ASP A 235 13.28 4.90 38.33
CA ASP A 235 14.65 5.35 38.54
C ASP A 235 14.89 6.71 37.87
N LYS A 236 14.46 6.89 36.61
CA LYS A 236 14.59 8.19 35.92
C LYS A 236 13.79 9.31 36.61
N SER A 237 12.60 9.01 37.12
CA SER A 237 11.76 9.95 37.85
C SER A 237 12.35 10.32 39.21
N ASP A 238 12.84 9.34 39.98
CA ASP A 238 13.43 9.52 41.31
C ASP A 238 14.73 10.35 41.24
N HIS A 239 15.51 10.19 40.16
CA HIS A 239 16.69 11.02 39.89
C HIS A 239 16.36 12.38 39.26
N GLY A 240 15.08 12.72 39.07
CA GLY A 240 14.62 14.02 38.54
C GLY A 240 14.90 14.24 37.04
N SER A 241 15.35 13.19 36.33
CA SER A 241 15.65 13.26 34.89
C SER A 241 14.42 13.12 34.00
N LEU A 242 13.30 12.65 34.56
CA LEU A 242 12.03 12.46 33.87
C LEU A 242 10.86 12.92 34.75
N LEU A 243 10.03 13.81 34.21
CA LEU A 243 8.72 14.11 34.77
C LEU A 243 7.72 13.04 34.30
N LEU A 244 7.31 12.16 35.20
CA LEU A 244 6.41 11.04 34.90
C LEU A 244 5.05 11.23 35.58
N SER A 245 3.97 11.29 34.78
CA SER A 245 2.59 11.40 35.29
C SER A 245 1.79 10.16 34.90
N LEU A 246 1.25 9.46 35.91
CA LEU A 246 0.64 8.12 35.78
C LEU A 246 -0.78 8.02 36.35
N ASP A 247 -1.26 9.10 36.98
CA ASP A 247 -2.49 9.09 37.77
C ASP A 247 -3.71 8.72 36.92
N GLU A 248 -4.83 8.35 37.56
CA GLU A 248 -6.09 8.08 36.84
C GLU A 248 -6.02 6.95 35.79
N ASN A 249 -5.01 6.09 35.85
CA ASN A 249 -5.03 4.79 35.18
C ASN A 249 -5.83 3.77 36.00
N GLN A 250 -6.54 2.84 35.34
CA GLN A 250 -7.20 1.70 36.01
C GLN A 250 -6.17 0.75 36.64
N THR A 251 -5.58 1.17 37.76
CA THR A 251 -4.55 0.43 38.49
C THR A 251 -5.20 -0.31 39.64
N SER A 252 -5.78 -1.49 39.37
CA SER A 252 -5.85 -2.52 40.40
C SER A 252 -4.48 -3.19 40.49
N CYS A 253 -3.49 -2.53 41.09
CA CYS A 253 -2.26 -3.11 41.67
C CYS A 253 -1.27 -1.98 42.02
N GLN A 254 -1.38 -1.44 43.24
CA GLN A 254 -0.22 -0.91 43.92
C GLN A 254 0.04 -1.79 45.15
N ARG A 255 1.11 -2.60 45.03
CA ARG A 255 1.75 -3.51 46.00
C ARG A 255 1.28 -4.96 45.98
N ASP A 256 2.20 -5.83 45.59
CA ASP A 256 2.14 -7.30 45.74
C ASP A 256 2.57 -7.75 47.17
N PRO A 257 2.24 -8.99 47.60
CA PRO A 257 1.64 -10.07 46.81
C PRO A 257 0.19 -10.42 47.17
N CYS A 258 -0.60 -10.68 46.13
CA CYS A 258 -2.01 -11.03 46.17
C CYS A 258 -2.26 -12.48 46.64
N GLU A 259 -2.83 -12.67 47.84
CA GLU A 259 -3.66 -13.84 48.16
C GLU A 259 -5.14 -13.44 48.10
N GLY A 260 -5.88 -14.10 47.23
CA GLY A 260 -7.27 -13.77 46.95
C GLY A 260 -8.21 -14.13 48.10
N ASN A 261 -9.15 -13.24 48.42
CA ASN A 261 -10.52 -13.65 48.72
C ASN A 261 -11.54 -12.50 48.61
N ARG A 262 -12.43 -12.64 47.60
CA ARG A 262 -13.90 -12.53 47.71
C ARG A 262 -14.50 -11.27 48.39
N LYS A 263 -15.17 -10.40 47.61
CA LYS A 263 -16.63 -10.45 47.31
C LYS A 263 -17.12 -9.18 46.59
N LYS A 264 -18.17 -9.41 45.78
CA LYS A 264 -18.95 -8.52 44.90
C LYS A 264 -19.50 -7.27 45.60
N PHE A 265 -19.73 -6.18 44.84
CA PHE A 265 -21.05 -5.51 44.79
C PHE A 265 -21.23 -4.69 43.49
N ILE A 266 -22.46 -4.74 42.98
CA ILE A 266 -23.05 -4.14 41.76
C ILE A 266 -23.50 -2.70 42.13
N VAL A 267 -23.71 -1.68 41.28
CA VAL A 267 -24.84 -1.38 40.36
C VAL A 267 -24.60 0.02 39.67
N PRO A 268 -25.47 0.59 38.78
CA PRO A 268 -25.30 0.63 37.32
C PRO A 268 -25.52 2.05 36.71
N VAL A 269 -25.92 2.09 35.42
CA VAL A 269 -26.63 3.17 34.68
C VAL A 269 -25.72 4.18 33.97
N VAL A 270 -25.94 4.63 32.74
CA VAL A 270 -26.64 4.12 31.54
C VAL A 270 -26.36 5.16 30.44
N VAL A 271 -26.34 4.68 29.19
CA VAL A 271 -26.76 5.38 27.96
C VAL A 271 -25.78 6.25 27.18
N SER A 272 -25.70 5.82 25.91
CA SER A 272 -25.50 6.56 24.66
C SER A 272 -24.15 7.18 24.39
N ILE A 273 -23.59 6.84 23.22
CA ILE A 273 -23.59 7.72 22.03
C ILE A 273 -22.93 6.94 20.88
N ILE A 274 -23.63 6.87 19.74
CA ILE A 274 -23.03 6.72 18.39
C ILE A 274 -22.60 8.15 18.02
N ALA A 275 -21.31 8.46 18.07
CA ALA A 275 -20.26 8.23 17.07
C ALA A 275 -20.18 9.38 16.04
N ALA A 276 -19.10 10.13 16.18
CA ALA A 276 -18.38 10.89 15.16
C ALA A 276 -16.95 11.01 15.73
N VAL A 277 -16.07 10.03 15.52
CA VAL A 277 -15.37 9.63 14.28
C VAL A 277 -14.65 10.82 13.64
N ALA A 278 -13.41 11.03 14.12
CA ALA A 278 -12.26 11.42 13.32
C ALA A 278 -11.00 11.36 14.22
N LEU A 279 -10.47 10.16 14.45
CA LEU A 279 -9.03 9.91 14.64
C LEU A 279 -8.73 8.40 14.52
N GLU A 280 -9.20 7.76 13.46
CA GLU A 280 -8.62 6.48 13.03
C GLU A 280 -7.51 6.82 12.03
N GLY A 281 -6.25 6.53 12.38
CA GLY A 281 -5.15 6.81 11.45
C GLY A 281 -3.75 6.37 11.88
N PHE A 282 -3.50 6.08 13.15
CA PHE A 282 -2.27 5.39 13.58
C PHE A 282 -2.47 3.90 13.90
N LEU A 283 -3.67 3.38 13.61
CA LEU A 283 -4.02 1.97 13.72
C LEU A 283 -4.22 1.41 12.31
N LYS A 284 -3.26 0.59 11.86
CA LYS A 284 -3.32 -0.34 10.72
C LYS A 284 -4.23 0.12 9.55
N SER A 285 -3.64 0.69 8.50
CA SER A 285 -4.33 0.90 7.23
C SER A 285 -5.02 -0.41 6.80
N LYS A 286 -6.35 -0.41 6.81
CA LYS A 286 -7.12 -1.25 5.91
C LYS A 286 -7.29 -0.41 4.64
N ASN A 287 -6.34 -0.48 3.73
CA ASN A 287 -6.52 0.03 2.36
C ASN A 287 -7.69 -0.76 1.75
N GLN A 288 -8.91 -0.28 1.96
CA GLN A 288 -10.12 -0.81 1.32
C GLN A 288 -10.35 0.02 0.06
N PRO A 289 -10.20 -0.55 -1.15
CA PRO A 289 -10.45 0.16 -2.38
C PRO A 289 -11.95 0.41 -2.56
N PHE A 290 -12.30 1.58 -3.08
CA PHE A 290 -13.67 1.97 -3.41
C PHE A 290 -13.78 2.33 -4.90
N THR A 291 -14.83 1.85 -5.56
CA THR A 291 -15.12 2.13 -6.96
C THR A 291 -15.79 3.49 -7.15
N TYR A 292 -15.26 4.32 -8.06
CA TYR A 292 -15.76 5.69 -8.28
C TYR A 292 -17.24 5.73 -8.70
N ASN A 293 -17.61 4.99 -9.76
CA ASN A 293 -18.93 5.06 -10.40
C ASN A 293 -20.09 4.46 -9.59
N SER A 294 -19.81 3.75 -8.50
CA SER A 294 -20.81 3.02 -7.71
C SER A 294 -20.73 3.39 -6.24
N GLU A 295 -19.56 3.26 -5.63
CA GLU A 295 -19.40 3.44 -4.19
C GLU A 295 -19.16 4.90 -3.86
N ILE A 296 -18.20 5.56 -4.51
CA ILE A 296 -17.87 6.96 -4.19
C ILE A 296 -19.02 7.93 -4.52
N VAL A 297 -19.66 7.76 -5.68
CA VAL A 297 -20.84 8.57 -6.05
C VAL A 297 -21.97 8.37 -5.04
N THR A 298 -22.20 7.15 -4.56
CA THR A 298 -23.23 6.87 -3.54
C THR A 298 -22.84 7.43 -2.17
N ILE A 299 -21.60 7.20 -1.73
CA ILE A 299 -21.04 7.67 -0.46
C ILE A 299 -21.16 9.19 -0.34
N THR A 300 -20.91 9.92 -1.44
CA THR A 300 -20.92 11.39 -1.46
C THR A 300 -22.27 12.01 -1.84
N ALA A 301 -23.32 11.19 -2.01
CA ALA A 301 -24.62 11.63 -2.54
C ALA A 301 -24.44 12.47 -3.82
N ASN A 302 -23.74 11.91 -4.81
CA ASN A 302 -23.38 12.57 -6.07
C ASN A 302 -22.61 13.89 -5.87
N PHE A 303 -21.69 13.93 -4.89
CA PHE A 303 -20.86 15.08 -4.56
C PHE A 303 -21.63 16.35 -4.17
N GLU A 304 -22.82 16.21 -3.59
CA GLU A 304 -23.69 17.35 -3.25
C GLU A 304 -23.08 18.31 -2.22
N THR A 305 -22.35 17.80 -1.23
CA THR A 305 -21.86 18.61 -0.10
C THR A 305 -20.34 18.75 -0.09
N GLY A 306 -19.84 19.86 -0.65
CA GLY A 306 -18.43 20.24 -0.54
C GLY A 306 -18.10 20.81 0.85
N ILE A 307 -17.02 20.33 1.46
CA ILE A 307 -16.58 20.72 2.81
C ILE A 307 -15.21 21.40 2.85
N GLY A 308 -14.52 21.49 1.71
CA GLY A 308 -13.26 22.23 1.60
C GLY A 308 -12.68 22.17 0.20
N GLU A 309 -11.77 23.09 -0.10
CA GLU A 309 -11.04 23.13 -1.37
C GLU A 309 -9.59 23.57 -1.09
N GLY A 310 -8.64 22.85 -1.68
CA GLY A 310 -7.21 23.16 -1.60
C GLY A 310 -6.51 22.96 -2.94
N GLY A 311 -5.18 23.11 -2.97
CA GLY A 311 -4.37 23.03 -4.22
C GLY A 311 -4.45 21.71 -5.00
N PHE A 312 -5.11 20.70 -4.42
CA PHE A 312 -5.25 19.35 -4.95
C PHE A 312 -6.69 19.01 -5.37
N GLY A 313 -7.65 19.89 -5.10
CA GLY A 313 -9.06 19.72 -5.47
C GLY A 313 -10.03 19.85 -4.29
N LYS A 314 -11.30 19.54 -4.58
CA LYS A 314 -12.42 19.67 -3.64
C LYS A 314 -12.56 18.44 -2.76
N VAL A 315 -12.90 18.67 -1.51
CA VAL A 315 -13.24 17.64 -0.53
C VAL A 315 -14.75 17.65 -0.34
N PHE A 316 -15.36 16.48 -0.47
CA PHE A 316 -16.80 16.27 -0.32
C PHE A 316 -17.07 15.43 0.93
N ARG A 317 -18.15 15.74 1.62
CA ARG A 317 -18.64 14.92 2.71
C ARG A 317 -19.37 13.70 2.15
N GLY A 318 -19.16 12.55 2.76
CA GLY A 318 -19.90 11.34 2.47
C GLY A 318 -20.12 10.46 3.69
N HIS A 319 -20.85 9.37 3.50
CA HIS A 319 -21.06 8.34 4.51
C HIS A 319 -20.88 6.95 3.90
N LEU A 320 -20.16 6.07 4.59
CA LEU A 320 -20.07 4.65 4.23
C LEU A 320 -21.38 3.93 4.57
N ASN A 321 -21.55 2.70 4.07
CA ASN A 321 -22.77 1.90 4.28
C ASN A 321 -23.06 1.58 5.76
N ASP A 322 -22.04 1.59 6.61
CA ASP A 322 -22.15 1.40 8.06
C ASP A 322 -22.45 2.70 8.83
N GLY A 323 -22.65 3.82 8.10
CA GLY A 323 -22.92 5.13 8.67
C GLY A 323 -21.67 5.94 9.03
N THR A 324 -20.47 5.40 8.80
CA THR A 324 -19.22 6.10 9.11
C THR A 324 -19.07 7.35 8.23
N PRO A 325 -18.92 8.56 8.83
CA PRO A 325 -18.70 9.77 8.06
C PRO A 325 -17.30 9.77 7.45
N VAL A 326 -17.22 10.14 6.17
CA VAL A 326 -15.96 10.20 5.42
C VAL A 326 -15.83 11.51 4.67
N ALA A 327 -14.58 11.89 4.40
CA ALA A 327 -14.24 12.99 3.52
C ALA A 327 -13.62 12.42 2.24
N VAL A 328 -14.27 12.64 1.10
CA VAL A 328 -13.78 12.19 -0.21
C VAL A 328 -13.14 13.38 -0.91
N LYS A 329 -11.82 13.34 -1.04
CA LYS A 329 -11.07 14.32 -1.82
C LYS A 329 -11.08 13.90 -3.29
N LEU A 330 -11.56 14.77 -4.16
CA LEU A 330 -11.53 14.56 -5.61
C LEU A 330 -10.37 15.33 -6.20
N LEU A 331 -9.46 14.63 -6.87
CA LEU A 331 -8.34 15.25 -7.56
C LEU A 331 -8.86 16.21 -8.64
N SER A 332 -8.46 17.48 -8.55
CA SER A 332 -8.78 18.45 -9.58
C SER A 332 -7.97 18.19 -10.84
N SER A 333 -8.62 18.24 -12.01
CA SER A 333 -7.94 18.17 -13.31
C SER A 333 -6.95 19.32 -13.57
N SER A 334 -7.06 20.41 -12.80
CA SER A 334 -6.13 21.55 -12.85
C SER A 334 -4.93 21.42 -11.90
N SER A 335 -4.87 20.39 -11.06
CA SER A 335 -3.78 20.22 -10.08
C SER A 335 -2.52 19.66 -10.74
N LYS A 336 -1.41 20.41 -10.67
CA LYS A 336 -0.11 20.01 -11.23
C LYS A 336 0.70 19.09 -10.31
N GLN A 337 0.35 19.01 -9.02
CA GLN A 337 1.11 18.27 -7.99
C GLN A 337 0.32 17.09 -7.39
N GLY A 338 -1.01 17.08 -7.47
CA GLY A 338 -1.84 16.14 -6.70
C GLY A 338 -1.81 14.68 -7.14
N TYR A 339 -1.35 14.39 -8.35
CA TYR A 339 -1.29 13.02 -8.85
C TYR A 339 -0.27 12.16 -8.07
N LYS A 340 0.83 12.75 -7.60
CA LYS A 340 1.90 12.03 -6.87
C LYS A 340 1.50 11.60 -5.45
N GLU A 341 0.60 12.35 -4.80
CA GLU A 341 0.13 12.08 -3.44
C GLU A 341 -1.12 11.18 -3.40
N PHE A 342 -1.84 11.04 -4.51
CA PHE A 342 -3.03 10.18 -4.62
C PHE A 342 -2.71 8.71 -4.95
N GLN A 343 -1.45 8.38 -5.26
CA GLN A 343 -0.99 7.03 -5.63
C GLN A 343 -0.26 6.27 -4.50
N ALA A 344 -0.33 6.75 -3.25
CA ALA A 344 0.36 6.15 -2.09
C ALA A 344 -0.35 4.92 -1.51
#